data_AF-W2L5U0-F1
#
_entry.id   AF-W2L5U0-F1
#
_cell.length_a   1.000
_cell.length_b   1.000
_cell.length_c   1.000
_cell.angle_alpha   90.00
_cell.angle_beta   90.00
_cell.angle_gamma   90.00
#
_symmetry.space_group_name_H-M   'P 1'
#
loop_
_entity.id
_entity.type
_entity.pdbx_description
1 polymer ?
#
loop_
_entity_poly.entity_id
_entity_poly.type
_entity_poly.pdbx_seq_one_letter_code
_entity_poly.pdbx_strand_id
1 'polypeptide(L)'
;MSSDEEEVKLYSALERNKKRQMMVSLSSSSDEGDDDEDFEDFTILETPTKRRRQSASPAQAKNGKSPSRAGRKLLNDSDEDDDDLYTPKEREAERLRKLRLEQEIRQKLEKDKVLNQTRAILNKVSTTKRQTTVNNMEVISLDSDSDDESDEVAPVVPVAPPQQPVVDKGPRIILHIRSNGGAVDEIAIHNKDTFEQLYMSFCELHGLPRSAIKMTLDGEALPLTGTPASEDLDTGDIIEAKVDFSKQNEANKKKYLRLRLVVFGKRSEVFKIDSTATVAKLHGSYCQRHGITNPDDVVMGIQDQRLQLSERLNYYGLIDNDEILVKVNNYVAPQPQSRTIDLQLRFPEGDKATHQVVPTSKVEALLVKIATERDCEVSNISLMIDGEKMSASQTFKDYDLEGGELIEVKIVS
;
A
#
# COMPACT_ATOMS: atom_id res chain seq x y z
N MET A 1 -16.55 -43.02 43.87
CA MET A 1 -15.48 -42.12 43.41
C MET A 1 -14.56 -42.94 42.52
N SER A 2 -14.67 -42.76 41.21
CA SER A 2 -13.74 -43.33 40.22
C SER A 2 -13.56 -42.25 39.17
N SER A 3 -12.34 -41.75 39.05
CA SER A 3 -11.94 -40.72 38.11
C SER A 3 -11.34 -41.44 36.91
N ASP A 4 -12.10 -41.53 35.81
CA ASP A 4 -11.58 -41.99 34.53
C ASP A 4 -10.92 -40.80 33.82
N GLU A 5 -9.60 -40.78 33.82
CA GLU A 5 -8.78 -39.86 33.03
C GLU A 5 -8.68 -40.41 31.60
N GLU A 6 -9.46 -39.83 30.66
CA GLU A 6 -9.31 -40.13 29.24
C GLU A 6 -8.06 -39.45 28.67
N GLU A 7 -7.06 -40.28 28.42
CA GLU A 7 -5.81 -39.97 27.73
C GLU A 7 -6.09 -39.50 26.28
N VAL A 8 -6.06 -38.18 26.06
CA VAL A 8 -6.21 -37.57 24.73
C VAL A 8 -4.97 -37.88 23.89
N LYS A 9 -5.03 -38.96 23.10
CA LYS A 9 -4.06 -39.24 22.03
C LYS A 9 -4.10 -38.10 20.99
N LEU A 10 -3.15 -37.18 21.10
CA LEU A 10 -2.87 -36.17 20.09
C LEU A 10 -2.33 -36.87 18.83
N TYR A 11 -3.21 -37.08 17.86
CA TYR A 11 -2.84 -37.53 16.52
C TYR A 11 -1.85 -36.54 15.89
N SER A 12 -0.68 -37.06 15.55
CA SER A 12 0.44 -36.33 14.96
C SER A 12 0.11 -35.85 13.54
N ALA A 13 0.29 -34.56 13.31
CA ALA A 13 0.03 -33.90 12.02
C ALA A 13 0.89 -34.44 10.85
N LEU A 14 1.93 -35.24 11.13
CA LEU A 14 2.81 -35.85 10.13
C LEU A 14 2.15 -36.98 9.35
N GLU A 15 1.17 -37.70 9.91
CA GLU A 15 0.45 -38.76 9.17
C GLU A 15 -0.48 -38.21 8.07
N ARG A 16 -0.90 -36.95 8.19
CA ARG A 16 -1.84 -36.32 7.26
C ARG A 16 -1.21 -35.97 5.91
N ASN A 17 0.11 -35.75 5.85
CA ASN A 17 0.80 -35.48 4.59
C ASN A 17 1.15 -36.76 3.81
N LYS A 18 1.37 -37.90 4.48
CA LYS A 18 1.68 -39.16 3.80
C LYS A 18 0.49 -39.70 2.99
N LYS A 19 -0.74 -39.47 3.44
CA LYS A 19 -1.96 -39.84 2.69
C LYS A 19 -2.27 -38.97 1.47
N ARG A 20 -1.67 -37.78 1.35
CA ARG A 20 -1.90 -36.88 0.19
C ARG A 20 -0.99 -37.17 -1.00
N GLN A 21 0.03 -38.01 -0.86
CA GLN A 21 0.90 -38.42 -1.99
C GLN A 21 0.45 -39.70 -2.71
N MET A 22 -0.57 -40.43 -2.24
CA MET A 22 -1.00 -41.70 -2.87
C MET A 22 -2.22 -41.61 -3.81
N MET A 23 -2.73 -40.41 -4.10
CA MET A 23 -3.98 -40.25 -4.89
C MET A 23 -3.81 -39.42 -6.17
N VAL A 24 -2.58 -39.29 -6.70
CA VAL A 24 -2.34 -38.66 -8.01
C VAL A 24 -1.48 -39.58 -8.87
N SER A 25 -2.07 -40.70 -9.25
CA SER A 25 -1.66 -41.51 -10.39
C SER A 25 -2.93 -42.24 -10.84
N LEU A 26 -3.07 -42.51 -12.14
CA LEU A 26 -4.27 -43.01 -12.85
C LEU A 26 -5.21 -41.85 -13.24
N SER A 27 -5.19 -41.33 -14.47
CA SER A 27 -5.42 -42.09 -15.71
C SER A 27 -4.94 -41.28 -16.92
N SER A 28 -4.02 -41.82 -17.72
CA SER A 28 -3.94 -41.55 -19.16
C SER A 28 -3.81 -42.89 -19.86
N SER A 29 -4.91 -43.25 -20.51
CA SER A 29 -5.14 -44.45 -21.32
C SER A 29 -4.25 -44.47 -22.56
N SER A 30 -3.62 -45.60 -22.83
CA SER A 30 -3.89 -46.49 -23.98
C SER A 30 -3.51 -45.90 -25.34
N ASP A 31 -2.33 -46.30 -25.84
CA ASP A 31 -2.21 -46.73 -27.24
C ASP A 31 -1.02 -47.68 -27.35
N GLU A 32 -1.31 -48.97 -27.52
CA GLU A 32 -0.35 -50.02 -27.84
C GLU A 32 -0.29 -50.12 -29.37
N GLY A 33 0.90 -49.83 -29.91
CA GLY A 33 1.24 -50.11 -31.30
C GLY A 33 2.70 -50.54 -31.32
N ASP A 34 2.89 -51.86 -31.33
CA ASP A 34 4.13 -52.51 -31.75
C ASP A 34 4.55 -51.97 -33.12
N ASP A 35 5.82 -51.65 -33.29
CA ASP A 35 6.60 -52.08 -34.45
C ASP A 35 8.08 -51.74 -34.22
N ASP A 36 8.86 -52.82 -34.12
CA ASP A 36 10.30 -52.83 -34.27
C ASP A 36 10.68 -52.23 -35.64
N GLU A 37 11.72 -51.40 -35.70
CA GLU A 37 12.80 -51.54 -36.69
C GLU A 37 13.85 -50.43 -36.52
N ASP A 38 15.10 -50.89 -36.36
CA ASP A 38 16.32 -50.12 -36.56
C ASP A 38 16.30 -49.37 -37.89
N PHE A 39 16.48 -48.05 -37.89
CA PHE A 39 16.96 -47.36 -39.10
C PHE A 39 17.81 -46.13 -38.77
N GLU A 40 19.04 -46.19 -39.29
CA GLU A 40 20.04 -45.14 -39.28
C GLU A 40 19.65 -43.96 -40.17
N ASP A 41 20.26 -42.81 -39.88
CA ASP A 41 20.70 -41.82 -40.86
C ASP A 41 19.63 -40.99 -41.60
N PHE A 42 20.09 -39.88 -42.18
CA PHE A 42 19.42 -38.89 -43.05
C PHE A 42 18.94 -37.56 -42.46
N THR A 43 19.92 -36.65 -42.37
CA THR A 43 19.98 -35.36 -43.08
C THR A 43 18.69 -34.64 -43.53
N ILE A 44 18.62 -33.36 -43.11
CA ILE A 44 18.32 -32.14 -43.88
C ILE A 44 17.14 -32.20 -44.87
N LEU A 45 16.12 -31.34 -44.67
CA LEU A 45 15.65 -30.41 -45.72
C LEU A 45 14.66 -29.33 -45.22
N GLU A 46 15.10 -28.11 -45.49
CA GLU A 46 14.44 -26.82 -45.58
C GLU A 46 13.05 -26.73 -46.28
N THR A 47 12.24 -25.78 -45.75
CA THR A 47 11.24 -24.89 -46.41
C THR A 47 9.87 -25.45 -46.86
N PRO A 48 8.86 -24.65 -47.31
CA PRO A 48 8.51 -23.23 -47.08
C PRO A 48 6.99 -22.95 -46.77
N THR A 49 6.73 -21.73 -46.30
CA THR A 49 5.62 -20.77 -46.59
C THR A 49 4.30 -21.21 -47.27
N LYS A 50 3.14 -20.87 -46.66
CA LYS A 50 1.83 -20.50 -47.29
C LYS A 50 0.93 -19.87 -46.21
N ARG A 51 0.60 -18.57 -46.18
CA ARG A 51 -0.18 -17.68 -47.07
C ARG A 51 -1.70 -18.00 -47.15
N ARG A 52 -2.50 -17.07 -46.58
CA ARG A 52 -3.78 -16.47 -47.07
C ARG A 52 -5.12 -17.19 -46.79
N ARG A 53 -6.03 -16.48 -46.09
CA ARG A 53 -7.28 -15.94 -46.67
C ARG A 53 -7.95 -14.83 -45.84
N GLN A 54 -8.06 -13.66 -46.48
CA GLN A 54 -9.10 -12.65 -46.23
C GLN A 54 -10.35 -13.03 -47.03
N SER A 55 -11.52 -12.69 -46.51
CA SER A 55 -12.71 -12.38 -47.32
C SER A 55 -13.61 -11.41 -46.57
N ALA A 56 -13.89 -10.28 -47.21
CA ALA A 56 -14.87 -9.28 -46.82
C ALA A 56 -16.26 -9.60 -47.41
N SER A 57 -17.31 -9.26 -46.63
CA SER A 57 -18.70 -8.75 -46.88
C SER A 57 -19.33 -8.74 -48.30
N PRO A 58 -20.61 -8.32 -48.54
CA PRO A 58 -21.78 -8.00 -47.67
C PRO A 58 -23.12 -8.65 -48.14
N ALA A 59 -24.23 -8.52 -47.38
CA ALA A 59 -25.58 -8.18 -47.90
C ALA A 59 -26.68 -8.15 -46.82
N GLN A 60 -27.61 -7.21 -46.99
CA GLN A 60 -28.85 -6.99 -46.24
C GLN A 60 -29.91 -8.07 -46.50
N ALA A 61 -30.77 -8.38 -45.51
CA ALA A 61 -32.23 -8.18 -45.55
C ALA A 61 -33.03 -9.13 -44.61
N LYS A 62 -33.89 -8.49 -43.80
CA LYS A 62 -35.28 -8.84 -43.44
C LYS A 62 -35.62 -10.09 -42.60
N ASN A 63 -36.34 -9.79 -41.51
CA ASN A 63 -37.53 -10.44 -40.95
C ASN A 63 -37.51 -11.95 -40.64
N GLY A 64 -37.63 -12.28 -39.35
CA GLY A 64 -38.14 -13.60 -38.96
C GLY A 64 -38.02 -13.91 -37.47
N LYS A 65 -39.14 -13.75 -36.76
CA LYS A 65 -39.67 -14.54 -35.63
C LYS A 65 -38.69 -15.37 -34.76
N SER A 66 -38.79 -15.09 -33.47
CA SER A 66 -38.31 -15.85 -32.30
C SER A 66 -38.54 -17.36 -32.37
N PRO A 67 -37.73 -18.15 -31.63
CA PRO A 67 -38.33 -19.05 -30.65
C PRO A 67 -37.57 -19.21 -29.32
N SER A 68 -38.36 -19.28 -28.24
CA SER A 68 -38.26 -20.15 -27.05
C SER A 68 -36.91 -20.41 -26.37
N ARG A 69 -36.69 -19.68 -25.27
CA ARG A 69 -36.45 -20.17 -23.89
C ARG A 69 -36.21 -21.68 -23.73
N ALA A 70 -34.94 -22.10 -23.64
CA ALA A 70 -34.54 -23.42 -23.16
C ALA A 70 -34.37 -23.38 -21.64
N GLY A 71 -35.28 -24.06 -20.92
CA GLY A 71 -35.19 -24.28 -19.48
C GLY A 71 -34.14 -25.34 -19.16
N ARG A 72 -33.22 -25.00 -18.25
CA ARG A 72 -32.35 -25.97 -17.57
C ARG A 72 -33.22 -26.85 -16.67
N LYS A 73 -33.31 -28.14 -17.00
CA LYS A 73 -33.77 -29.20 -16.10
C LYS A 73 -32.81 -29.26 -14.90
N LEU A 74 -33.32 -28.98 -13.71
CA LEU A 74 -32.72 -29.42 -12.45
C LEU A 74 -33.00 -30.92 -12.32
N LEU A 75 -31.95 -31.72 -12.24
CA LEU A 75 -32.02 -33.11 -11.81
C LEU A 75 -32.39 -33.07 -10.32
N ASN A 76 -33.61 -33.49 -10.02
CA ASN A 76 -34.11 -33.70 -8.67
C ASN A 76 -33.77 -35.16 -8.36
N ASP A 77 -32.60 -35.41 -7.77
CA ASP A 77 -32.22 -36.71 -7.23
C ASP A 77 -33.14 -36.99 -6.04
N SER A 78 -34.21 -37.73 -6.33
CA SER A 78 -35.25 -38.16 -5.42
C SER A 78 -34.89 -39.57 -4.96
N ASP A 79 -33.93 -39.69 -4.05
CA ASP A 79 -33.64 -40.92 -3.32
C ASP A 79 -34.76 -41.16 -2.27
N GLU A 80 -35.96 -41.53 -2.73
CA GLU A 80 -37.16 -41.74 -1.90
C GLU A 80 -37.48 -43.23 -1.59
N ASP A 81 -36.60 -44.19 -1.90
CA ASP A 81 -36.98 -45.62 -1.89
C ASP A 81 -36.54 -46.46 -0.67
N ASP A 82 -36.00 -45.86 0.41
CA ASP A 82 -35.58 -46.60 1.63
C ASP A 82 -36.40 -46.29 2.90
N ASP A 83 -37.53 -45.59 2.78
CA ASP A 83 -38.24 -44.97 3.93
C ASP A 83 -39.29 -45.87 4.64
N ASP A 84 -39.46 -47.12 4.20
CA ASP A 84 -40.52 -48.03 4.68
C ASP A 84 -40.12 -48.92 5.89
N LEU A 85 -38.88 -48.83 6.37
CA LEU A 85 -38.40 -49.67 7.49
C LEU A 85 -38.48 -49.02 8.88
N TYR A 86 -38.84 -47.74 8.98
CA TYR A 86 -38.86 -47.01 10.24
C TYR A 86 -40.27 -46.77 10.78
N THR A 87 -40.45 -46.98 12.09
CA THR A 87 -41.69 -46.57 12.76
C THR A 87 -41.82 -45.04 12.74
N PRO A 88 -43.04 -44.47 12.78
CA PRO A 88 -43.23 -43.01 12.76
C PRO A 88 -42.45 -42.27 13.86
N LYS A 89 -42.24 -42.93 15.02
CA LYS A 89 -41.48 -42.39 16.14
C LYS A 89 -39.96 -42.37 15.87
N GLU A 90 -39.43 -43.39 15.20
CA GLU A 90 -38.01 -43.42 14.79
C GLU A 90 -37.72 -42.38 13.70
N ARG A 91 -38.66 -42.18 12.76
CA ARG A 91 -38.55 -41.15 11.73
C ARG A 91 -38.46 -39.74 12.31
N GLU A 92 -39.23 -39.45 13.36
CA GLU A 92 -39.17 -38.16 14.06
C GLU A 92 -37.86 -37.98 14.84
N ALA A 93 -37.40 -39.04 15.52
CA ALA A 93 -36.12 -39.02 16.24
C ALA A 93 -34.93 -38.78 15.30
N GLU A 94 -34.93 -39.41 14.11
CA GLU A 94 -33.87 -39.23 13.13
C GLU A 94 -33.89 -37.83 12.51
N ARG A 95 -35.07 -37.24 12.25
CA ARG A 95 -35.19 -35.83 11.84
C ARG A 95 -34.60 -34.88 12.87
N LEU A 96 -34.87 -35.10 14.16
CA LEU A 96 -34.32 -34.27 15.23
C LEU A 96 -32.79 -34.40 15.31
N ARG A 97 -32.27 -35.62 15.15
CA ARG A 97 -30.83 -35.90 15.13
C ARG A 97 -30.14 -35.21 13.95
N LYS A 98 -30.71 -35.29 12.75
CA LYS A 98 -30.21 -34.63 11.54
C LYS A 98 -30.17 -33.12 11.71
N LEU A 99 -31.22 -32.53 12.28
CA LEU A 99 -31.30 -31.08 12.53
C LEU A 99 -30.24 -30.64 13.54
N ARG A 100 -30.03 -31.41 14.60
CA ARG A 100 -28.96 -31.15 15.59
C ARG A 100 -27.56 -31.22 14.97
N LEU A 101 -27.32 -32.23 14.13
CA LEU A 101 -26.04 -32.37 13.42
C LEU A 101 -25.80 -31.19 12.46
N GLU A 102 -26.81 -30.76 11.72
CA GLU A 102 -26.71 -29.61 10.81
C GLU A 102 -26.41 -28.30 11.56
N GLN A 103 -27.05 -28.07 12.71
CA GLN A 103 -26.75 -26.93 13.57
C GLN A 103 -25.31 -26.95 14.08
N GLU A 104 -24.81 -28.13 14.48
CA GLU A 104 -23.42 -28.28 14.93
C GLU A 104 -22.42 -28.00 13.79
N ILE A 105 -22.69 -28.49 12.58
CA ILE A 105 -21.88 -28.22 11.39
C ILE A 105 -21.84 -26.73 11.09
N ARG A 106 -22.99 -26.04 11.13
CA ARG A 106 -23.05 -24.57 10.92
C ARG A 106 -22.22 -23.83 11.97
N GLN A 107 -22.36 -24.18 13.25
CA GLN A 107 -21.57 -23.56 14.32
C GLN A 107 -20.06 -23.81 14.16
N LYS A 108 -19.66 -25.01 13.73
CA LYS A 108 -18.24 -25.34 13.48
C LYS A 108 -17.69 -24.56 12.28
N LEU A 109 -18.46 -24.44 11.18
CA LEU A 109 -18.07 -23.65 10.01
C LEU A 109 -17.95 -22.15 10.32
N GLU A 110 -18.83 -21.61 11.15
CA GLU A 110 -18.79 -20.20 11.56
C GLU A 110 -17.58 -19.90 12.47
N LYS A 111 -17.21 -20.87 13.33
CA LYS A 111 -16.04 -20.76 14.22
C LYS A 111 -14.71 -21.05 13.52
N ASP A 112 -14.72 -21.65 12.33
CA ASP A 112 -13.50 -21.97 11.60
C ASP A 112 -12.85 -20.70 11.01
N LYS A 113 -11.84 -20.21 11.74
CA LYS A 113 -11.08 -19.01 11.38
C LYS A 113 -10.40 -19.14 10.02
N VAL A 114 -9.91 -20.33 9.65
CA VAL A 114 -9.16 -20.55 8.41
C VAL A 114 -10.10 -20.53 7.21
N LEU A 115 -11.28 -21.15 7.34
CA LEU A 115 -12.29 -21.13 6.29
C LEU A 115 -12.82 -19.71 6.04
N ASN A 116 -13.06 -18.95 7.10
CA ASN A 116 -13.48 -17.55 7.01
C ASN A 116 -12.40 -16.66 6.37
N GLN A 117 -11.13 -16.85 6.71
CA GLN A 117 -10.00 -16.18 6.05
C GLN A 117 -9.94 -16.52 4.55
N THR A 118 -10.10 -17.80 4.20
CA THR A 118 -10.05 -18.25 2.80
C THR A 118 -11.19 -17.64 1.98
N ARG A 119 -12.40 -17.58 2.54
CA ARG A 119 -13.56 -16.90 1.91
C ARG A 119 -13.30 -15.40 1.72
N ALA A 120 -12.70 -14.74 2.71
CA ALA A 120 -12.36 -13.33 2.62
C ALA A 120 -11.33 -13.05 1.50
N ILE A 121 -10.30 -13.90 1.37
CA ILE A 121 -9.29 -13.79 0.31
C ILE A 121 -9.91 -14.00 -1.08
N LEU A 122 -10.77 -15.03 -1.26
CA LEU A 122 -11.43 -15.31 -2.54
C LEU A 122 -12.35 -14.16 -2.99
N ASN A 123 -13.05 -13.53 -2.06
CA ASN A 123 -13.86 -12.35 -2.35
C ASN A 123 -13.00 -11.15 -2.76
N LYS A 124 -11.83 -10.95 -2.14
CA LYS A 124 -10.85 -9.90 -2.52
C LYS A 124 -10.29 -10.09 -3.93
N VAL A 125 -9.93 -11.32 -4.31
CA VAL A 125 -9.40 -11.61 -5.65
C VAL A 125 -10.46 -11.36 -6.73
N SER A 126 -11.74 -11.61 -6.41
CA SER A 126 -12.85 -11.41 -7.34
C SER A 126 -13.19 -9.93 -7.60
N THR A 127 -13.01 -9.06 -6.61
CA THR A 127 -13.28 -7.61 -6.74
C THR A 127 -12.12 -6.84 -7.38
N THR A 128 -10.87 -7.27 -7.13
CA THR A 128 -9.66 -6.58 -7.62
C THR A 128 -9.51 -6.67 -9.15
N LYS A 129 -10.09 -7.67 -9.81
CA LYS A 129 -10.03 -7.82 -11.29
C LYS A 129 -10.85 -6.77 -12.06
N ARG A 130 -11.57 -5.85 -11.40
CA ARG A 130 -12.45 -4.86 -12.05
C ARG A 130 -12.01 -3.40 -11.96
N GLN A 131 -10.87 -3.06 -11.34
CA GLN A 131 -10.57 -1.66 -10.99
C GLN A 131 -9.17 -1.12 -11.41
N THR A 132 -8.43 -1.80 -12.28
CA THR A 132 -7.07 -1.35 -12.69
C THR A 132 -7.02 -0.26 -13.77
N THR A 133 -8.12 0.43 -14.03
CA THR A 133 -8.11 1.65 -14.85
C THR A 133 -8.77 2.75 -14.04
N VAL A 134 -8.00 3.57 -13.33
CA VAL A 134 -7.84 5.04 -13.52
C VAL A 134 -7.14 5.62 -12.26
N ASN A 135 -6.16 6.50 -12.50
CA ASN A 135 -5.75 7.66 -11.69
C ASN A 135 -4.46 7.60 -10.83
N ASN A 136 -3.51 8.41 -11.30
CA ASN A 136 -2.35 8.98 -10.62
C ASN A 136 -2.79 9.96 -9.52
N MET A 137 -2.19 9.90 -8.32
CA MET A 137 -2.15 11.03 -7.38
C MET A 137 -0.96 10.98 -6.43
N GLU A 138 -0.56 12.18 -6.04
CA GLU A 138 0.69 12.62 -5.43
C GLU A 138 1.05 11.93 -4.10
N VAL A 139 2.35 11.64 -3.92
CA VAL A 139 2.93 10.99 -2.75
C VAL A 139 3.72 12.03 -1.95
N ILE A 140 3.25 12.39 -0.76
CA ILE A 140 3.94 13.28 0.18
C ILE A 140 4.69 12.42 1.19
N SER A 141 6.03 12.51 1.18
CA SER A 141 6.92 11.81 2.11
C SER A 141 7.01 12.56 3.43
N LEU A 142 6.79 11.86 4.55
CA LEU A 142 7.01 12.36 5.91
C LEU A 142 8.20 11.64 6.51
N ASP A 143 9.38 12.24 6.43
CA ASP A 143 10.53 11.96 7.28
C ASP A 143 10.99 13.32 7.84
N SER A 144 10.70 13.57 9.12
CA SER A 144 11.22 14.73 9.86
C SER A 144 11.25 14.37 11.34
N ASP A 145 12.27 13.58 11.71
CA ASP A 145 12.70 13.39 13.09
C ASP A 145 13.55 14.63 13.48
N SER A 146 13.06 15.40 14.45
CA SER A 146 13.75 16.55 15.05
C SER A 146 13.60 16.44 16.56
N ASP A 147 14.55 15.75 17.19
CA ASP A 147 14.89 15.93 18.60
C ASP A 147 15.71 17.23 18.69
N ASP A 148 15.20 18.23 19.43
CA ASP A 148 15.99 19.40 19.81
C ASP A 148 15.77 19.68 21.31
N GLU A 149 16.84 19.48 22.07
CA GLU A 149 17.01 19.94 23.43
C GLU A 149 17.53 21.38 23.36
N SER A 150 16.84 22.25 24.09
CA SER A 150 17.15 23.65 24.41
C SER A 150 18.64 24.02 24.49
N ASP A 151 19.03 25.12 23.82
CA ASP A 151 19.77 26.19 24.48
C ASP A 151 19.73 27.55 23.74
N GLU A 152 20.00 28.58 24.53
CA GLU A 152 19.65 29.99 24.39
C GLU A 152 20.61 30.84 23.50
N VAL A 153 20.04 31.86 22.82
CA VAL A 153 20.62 33.15 22.31
C VAL A 153 21.57 33.19 21.08
N ALA A 154 21.06 33.77 19.97
CA ALA A 154 21.59 34.93 19.18
C ALA A 154 21.10 34.91 17.70
N PRO A 155 20.86 36.07 17.04
CA PRO A 155 20.34 36.10 15.68
C PRO A 155 21.44 35.80 14.64
N VAL A 156 21.38 34.63 14.02
CA VAL A 156 22.32 34.20 12.98
C VAL A 156 21.76 34.53 11.59
N VAL A 157 22.52 35.31 10.83
CA VAL A 157 22.32 35.60 9.40
C VAL A 157 22.21 34.28 8.62
N PRO A 158 21.25 34.13 7.68
CA PRO A 158 21.07 32.88 6.93
C PRO A 158 22.28 32.65 6.00
N VAL A 159 23.23 31.84 6.45
CA VAL A 159 24.34 31.34 5.64
C VAL A 159 23.77 30.25 4.73
N ALA A 160 23.74 30.53 3.43
CA ALA A 160 23.37 29.54 2.41
C ALA A 160 24.24 28.27 2.58
N PRO A 161 23.64 27.06 2.56
CA PRO A 161 24.40 25.83 2.73
C PRO A 161 25.49 25.74 1.65
N PRO A 162 26.72 25.32 2.02
CA PRO A 162 27.83 25.24 1.09
C PRO A 162 27.45 24.31 -0.07
N GLN A 163 27.50 24.84 -1.30
CA GLN A 163 27.32 24.07 -2.52
C GLN A 163 28.38 22.98 -2.54
N GLN A 164 27.96 21.73 -2.32
CA GLN A 164 28.86 20.58 -2.44
C GLN A 164 29.41 20.55 -3.87
N PRO A 165 30.72 20.37 -4.06
CA PRO A 165 31.31 20.34 -5.39
C PRO A 165 30.63 19.24 -6.22
N VAL A 166 30.12 19.61 -7.39
CA VAL A 166 29.53 18.67 -8.35
C VAL A 166 30.67 17.82 -8.91
N VAL A 167 30.96 16.71 -8.25
CA VAL A 167 31.96 15.74 -8.71
C VAL A 167 31.38 15.03 -9.94
N ASP A 168 32.09 15.12 -11.07
CA ASP A 168 31.74 14.39 -12.29
C ASP A 168 31.90 12.87 -12.07
N LYS A 169 30.78 12.17 -11.92
CA LYS A 169 30.70 10.72 -11.64
C LYS A 169 30.85 9.83 -12.89
N GLY A 170 30.94 10.42 -14.09
CA GLY A 170 31.02 9.66 -15.34
C GLY A 170 29.67 9.06 -15.79
N PRO A 171 29.66 8.29 -16.89
CA PRO A 171 28.45 7.67 -17.44
C PRO A 171 27.88 6.61 -16.48
N ARG A 172 26.57 6.41 -16.54
CA ARG A 172 25.85 5.39 -15.76
C ARG A 172 25.75 4.09 -16.55
N ILE A 173 26.16 2.98 -15.95
CA ILE A 173 26.06 1.63 -16.51
C ILE A 173 25.11 0.77 -15.67
N ILE A 174 24.64 -0.35 -16.24
CA ILE A 174 23.77 -1.32 -15.55
C ILE A 174 24.52 -2.64 -15.41
N LEU A 175 24.75 -3.07 -14.18
CA LEU A 175 25.42 -4.33 -13.86
C LEU A 175 24.38 -5.39 -13.48
N HIS A 176 24.62 -6.63 -13.88
CA HIS A 176 23.78 -7.79 -13.58
C HIS A 176 24.35 -8.57 -12.39
N ILE A 177 23.64 -8.60 -11.27
CA ILE A 177 24.10 -9.28 -10.05
C ILE A 177 23.36 -10.59 -9.90
N ARG A 178 24.06 -11.73 -10.03
CA ARG A 178 23.47 -13.06 -9.86
C ARG A 178 23.59 -13.51 -8.40
N SER A 179 22.45 -13.74 -7.74
CA SER A 179 22.40 -14.14 -6.34
C SER A 179 22.41 -15.66 -6.17
N ASN A 180 23.45 -16.21 -5.53
CA ASN A 180 23.59 -17.65 -5.22
C ASN A 180 23.39 -18.58 -6.44
N GLY A 181 23.79 -18.14 -7.64
CA GLY A 181 23.58 -18.89 -8.89
C GLY A 181 22.12 -18.92 -9.39
N GLY A 182 21.23 -18.14 -8.78
CA GLY A 182 19.81 -18.05 -9.08
C GLY A 182 19.41 -16.79 -9.83
N ALA A 183 18.54 -15.98 -9.22
CA ALA A 183 18.00 -14.76 -9.82
C ALA A 183 19.09 -13.72 -10.13
N VAL A 184 18.86 -12.95 -11.19
CA VAL A 184 19.74 -11.87 -11.64
C VAL A 184 19.02 -10.54 -11.40
N ASP A 185 19.65 -9.66 -10.63
CA ASP A 185 19.18 -8.31 -10.35
C ASP A 185 19.94 -7.28 -11.20
N GLU A 186 19.25 -6.26 -11.70
CA GLU A 186 19.86 -5.17 -12.45
C GLU A 186 20.10 -3.97 -11.53
N ILE A 187 21.35 -3.56 -11.34
CA ILE A 187 21.70 -2.39 -10.52
C ILE A 187 22.49 -1.38 -11.36
N ALA A 188 22.03 -0.14 -11.35
CA ALA A 188 22.63 0.93 -12.12
C ALA A 188 23.55 1.80 -11.26
N ILE A 189 24.82 1.91 -11.66
CA ILE A 189 25.92 2.62 -10.96
C ILE A 189 26.69 3.51 -11.94
N HIS A 190 27.34 4.59 -11.49
CA HIS A 190 28.22 5.38 -12.38
C HIS A 190 29.62 4.77 -12.46
N ASN A 191 30.29 4.96 -13.59
CA ASN A 191 31.61 4.36 -13.86
C ASN A 191 32.71 4.77 -12.88
N LYS A 192 32.60 5.93 -12.23
CA LYS A 192 33.56 6.40 -11.23
C LYS A 192 33.08 6.20 -9.79
N ASP A 193 31.87 5.71 -9.59
CA ASP A 193 31.40 5.36 -8.24
C ASP A 193 32.13 4.09 -7.76
N THR A 194 32.43 4.02 -6.47
CA THR A 194 33.10 2.86 -5.89
C THR A 194 32.14 1.67 -5.79
N PHE A 195 32.67 0.44 -5.81
CA PHE A 195 31.85 -0.75 -5.59
C PHE A 195 31.19 -0.77 -4.20
N GLU A 196 31.67 0.00 -3.22
CA GLU A 196 30.94 0.25 -1.98
C GLU A 196 29.51 0.75 -2.22
N GLN A 197 29.30 1.64 -3.21
CA GLN A 197 27.96 2.08 -3.59
C GLN A 197 27.13 0.94 -4.21
N LEU A 198 27.75 0.08 -5.03
CA LEU A 198 27.08 -1.10 -5.59
C LEU A 198 26.59 -2.02 -4.47
N TYR A 199 27.46 -2.29 -3.49
CA TYR A 199 27.12 -3.08 -2.32
C TYR A 199 26.01 -2.43 -1.51
N MET A 200 26.06 -1.11 -1.28
CA MET A 200 24.98 -0.39 -0.61
C MET A 200 23.67 -0.59 -1.37
N SER A 201 23.61 -0.23 -2.66
CA SER A 201 22.42 -0.38 -3.50
C SER A 201 21.83 -1.80 -3.48
N PHE A 202 22.68 -2.83 -3.55
CA PHE A 202 22.25 -4.23 -3.47
C PHE A 202 21.74 -4.59 -2.06
N CYS A 203 22.41 -4.14 -1.00
CA CYS A 203 21.92 -4.28 0.37
C CYS A 203 20.58 -3.58 0.58
N GLU A 204 20.37 -2.41 -0.04
CA GLU A 204 19.11 -1.66 0.05
C GLU A 204 17.97 -2.38 -0.65
N LEU A 205 18.24 -2.91 -1.85
CA LEU A 205 17.26 -3.63 -2.67
C LEU A 205 16.73 -4.86 -1.94
N HIS A 206 17.62 -5.59 -1.25
CA HIS A 206 17.30 -6.85 -0.59
C HIS A 206 17.07 -6.74 0.92
N GLY A 207 17.28 -5.58 1.52
CA GLY A 207 17.17 -5.38 2.97
C GLY A 207 18.15 -6.25 3.76
N LEU A 208 19.40 -6.32 3.30
CA LEU A 208 20.45 -7.17 3.89
C LEU A 208 21.55 -6.32 4.52
N PRO A 209 22.18 -6.79 5.62
CA PRO A 209 23.34 -6.10 6.16
C PRO A 209 24.55 -6.34 5.25
N ARG A 210 25.49 -5.40 5.24
CA ARG A 210 26.72 -5.49 4.42
C ARG A 210 27.51 -6.78 4.68
N SER A 211 27.45 -7.32 5.90
CA SER A 211 28.11 -8.55 6.33
C SER A 211 27.49 -9.84 5.75
N ALA A 212 26.28 -9.78 5.20
CA ALA A 212 25.58 -10.93 4.62
C ALA A 212 25.92 -11.16 3.13
N ILE A 213 26.66 -10.25 2.50
CA ILE A 213 26.88 -10.25 1.06
C ILE A 213 28.37 -10.26 0.73
N LYS A 214 28.76 -11.21 -0.12
CA LYS A 214 30.08 -11.28 -0.75
C LYS A 214 29.91 -11.31 -2.25
N MET A 215 30.33 -10.25 -2.94
CA MET A 215 30.33 -10.20 -4.40
C MET A 215 31.69 -10.61 -4.95
N THR A 216 31.68 -11.37 -6.02
CA THR A 216 32.86 -11.84 -6.74
C THR A 216 32.71 -11.56 -8.24
N LEU A 217 33.78 -11.09 -8.87
CA LEU A 217 33.91 -10.93 -10.31
C LEU A 217 34.95 -11.96 -10.78
N ASP A 218 34.58 -12.80 -11.74
CA ASP A 218 35.44 -13.88 -12.26
C ASP A 218 36.05 -14.82 -11.18
N GLY A 219 35.33 -14.97 -10.07
CA GLY A 219 35.74 -15.80 -8.93
C GLY A 219 36.63 -15.08 -7.91
N GLU A 220 37.09 -13.86 -8.19
CA GLU A 220 37.84 -13.02 -7.27
C GLU A 220 36.92 -12.09 -6.47
N ALA A 221 37.32 -11.76 -5.23
CA ALA A 221 36.51 -10.89 -4.38
C ALA A 221 36.52 -9.45 -4.89
N LEU A 222 35.33 -8.88 -5.11
CA LEU A 222 35.20 -7.53 -5.67
C LEU A 222 35.73 -6.47 -4.68
N PRO A 223 36.75 -5.66 -5.05
CA PRO A 223 37.39 -4.71 -4.14
C PRO A 223 36.46 -3.52 -3.83
N LEU A 224 36.33 -3.13 -2.55
CA LEU A 224 35.42 -2.06 -2.14
C LEU A 224 35.74 -0.68 -2.73
N THR A 225 37.02 -0.38 -2.88
CA THR A 225 37.55 0.88 -3.42
C THR A 225 37.69 0.86 -4.93
N GLY A 226 37.46 -0.29 -5.56
CA GLY A 226 37.46 -0.40 -7.02
C GLY A 226 36.27 0.34 -7.61
N THR A 227 36.35 0.63 -8.90
CA THR A 227 35.30 1.29 -9.67
C THR A 227 34.99 0.45 -10.90
N PRO A 228 33.78 0.54 -11.48
CA PRO A 228 33.50 -0.15 -12.73
C PRO A 228 34.52 0.17 -13.84
N ALA A 229 34.97 1.43 -13.92
CA ALA A 229 35.98 1.83 -14.90
C ALA A 229 37.37 1.22 -14.64
N SER A 230 37.73 0.89 -13.39
CA SER A 230 39.05 0.30 -13.09
C SER A 230 39.11 -1.20 -13.40
N GLU A 231 37.95 -1.87 -13.36
CA GLU A 231 37.81 -3.30 -13.66
C GLU A 231 37.27 -3.55 -15.09
N ASP A 232 37.21 -2.50 -15.93
CA ASP A 232 36.72 -2.54 -17.31
C ASP A 232 35.31 -3.13 -17.46
N LEU A 233 34.41 -2.79 -16.54
CA LEU A 233 33.03 -3.27 -16.54
C LEU A 233 32.11 -2.42 -17.42
N ASP A 234 31.33 -3.11 -18.25
CA ASP A 234 30.35 -2.54 -19.14
C ASP A 234 28.91 -2.91 -18.74
N THR A 235 27.95 -2.26 -19.42
CA THR A 235 26.53 -2.57 -19.20
C THR A 235 26.21 -3.99 -19.63
N GLY A 236 25.64 -4.78 -18.71
CA GLY A 236 25.26 -6.17 -18.92
C GLY A 236 26.23 -7.19 -18.32
N ASP A 237 27.38 -6.74 -17.79
CA ASP A 237 28.34 -7.62 -17.14
C ASP A 237 27.78 -8.24 -15.86
N ILE A 238 28.21 -9.48 -15.58
CA ILE A 238 27.65 -10.31 -14.53
C ILE A 238 28.60 -10.38 -13.34
N ILE A 239 28.09 -9.98 -12.17
CA ILE A 239 28.76 -10.12 -10.87
C ILE A 239 28.05 -11.22 -10.09
N GLU A 240 28.81 -12.20 -9.59
CA GLU A 240 28.27 -13.27 -8.77
C GLU A 240 28.21 -12.82 -7.30
N ALA A 241 27.04 -12.89 -6.67
CA ALA A 241 26.83 -12.53 -5.28
C ALA A 241 26.48 -13.77 -4.44
N LYS A 242 27.31 -14.07 -3.44
CA LYS A 242 26.97 -15.02 -2.38
C LYS A 242 26.25 -14.28 -1.26
N VAL A 243 25.00 -14.63 -1.05
CA VAL A 243 24.07 -13.91 -0.18
C VAL A 243 23.53 -14.82 0.91
N ASP A 244 23.69 -14.38 2.16
CA ASP A 244 23.11 -15.03 3.35
C ASP A 244 21.77 -14.38 3.71
N PHE A 245 20.69 -14.87 3.10
CA PHE A 245 19.33 -14.37 3.34
C PHE A 245 18.82 -14.62 4.77
N SER A 246 19.49 -15.47 5.56
CA SER A 246 19.09 -15.67 6.97
C SER A 246 19.26 -14.39 7.81
N LYS A 247 20.15 -13.48 7.39
CA LYS A 247 20.45 -12.20 8.05
C LYS A 247 19.60 -11.04 7.56
N GLN A 248 18.61 -11.27 6.69
CA GLN A 248 17.72 -10.24 6.17
C GLN A 248 16.95 -9.50 7.28
N ASN A 249 16.72 -10.15 8.42
CA ASN A 249 16.07 -9.52 9.57
C ASN A 249 17.00 -8.57 10.36
N GLU A 250 18.31 -8.57 10.11
CA GLU A 250 19.28 -7.73 10.83
C GLU A 250 19.44 -6.35 10.20
N ALA A 251 19.22 -6.22 8.88
CA ALA A 251 19.16 -4.92 8.22
C ALA A 251 17.74 -4.36 8.26
N ASN A 252 17.40 -3.74 9.39
CA ASN A 252 16.15 -3.04 9.62
C ASN A 252 15.97 -1.83 8.66
N LYS A 253 15.71 -2.06 7.37
CA LYS A 253 15.13 -1.04 6.51
C LYS A 253 13.60 -1.16 6.58
N LYS A 254 13.01 -0.15 7.21
CA LYS A 254 11.56 -0.03 7.39
C LYS A 254 10.87 -0.10 6.03
N LYS A 255 10.14 -1.18 5.76
CA LYS A 255 9.27 -1.27 4.58
C LYS A 255 8.02 -0.48 4.88
N TYR A 256 7.74 0.59 4.14
CA TYR A 256 6.55 1.42 4.34
C TYR A 256 5.37 0.93 3.49
N LEU A 257 4.17 1.03 4.04
CA LEU A 257 2.87 0.88 3.39
C LEU A 257 2.22 2.25 3.22
N ARG A 258 1.57 2.49 2.09
CA ARG A 258 0.68 3.64 1.84
C ARG A 258 -0.77 3.18 1.98
N LEU A 259 -1.40 3.44 3.13
CA LEU A 259 -2.77 3.01 3.40
C LEU A 259 -3.75 4.15 3.16
N ARG A 260 -4.90 3.87 2.56
CA ARG A 260 -5.99 4.84 2.33
C ARG A 260 -7.00 4.78 3.47
N LEU A 261 -7.03 5.79 4.31
CA LEU A 261 -8.01 5.90 5.39
C LEU A 261 -9.25 6.64 4.86
N VAL A 262 -10.39 5.95 4.90
CA VAL A 262 -11.67 6.44 4.38
C VAL A 262 -12.59 6.75 5.56
N VAL A 263 -12.91 8.03 5.75
CA VAL A 263 -13.90 8.47 6.75
C VAL A 263 -15.25 8.61 6.05
N PHE A 264 -16.33 8.17 6.71
CA PHE A 264 -17.67 8.25 6.14
C PHE A 264 -18.03 9.69 5.72
N GLY A 265 -18.33 9.89 4.43
CA GLY A 265 -18.70 11.19 3.87
C GLY A 265 -17.52 12.15 3.56
N LYS A 266 -16.27 11.72 3.73
CA LYS A 266 -15.08 12.51 3.37
C LYS A 266 -14.26 11.84 2.27
N ARG A 267 -13.35 12.60 1.67
CA ARG A 267 -12.33 12.04 0.76
C ARG A 267 -11.38 11.13 1.53
N SER A 268 -10.87 10.11 0.85
CA SER A 268 -9.87 9.22 1.42
C SER A 268 -8.53 9.93 1.57
N GLU A 269 -7.82 9.65 2.67
CA GLU A 269 -6.52 10.23 2.97
C GLU A 269 -5.44 9.14 2.97
N VAL A 270 -4.28 9.42 2.40
CA VAL A 270 -3.18 8.45 2.35
C VAL A 270 -2.27 8.65 3.56
N PHE A 271 -1.98 7.55 4.26
CA PHE A 271 -1.02 7.47 5.37
C PHE A 271 0.13 6.56 4.99
N LYS A 272 1.36 7.07 5.07
CA LYS A 272 2.59 6.29 4.93
C LYS A 272 3.00 5.78 6.32
N ILE A 273 3.06 4.46 6.51
CA ILE A 273 3.41 3.85 7.80
C ILE A 273 4.26 2.60 7.59
N ASP A 274 5.17 2.29 8.53
CA ASP A 274 5.94 1.05 8.49
C ASP A 274 5.03 -0.19 8.50
N SER A 275 5.25 -1.11 7.57
CA SER A 275 4.54 -2.39 7.42
C SER A 275 4.63 -3.28 8.66
N THR A 276 5.66 -3.09 9.48
CA THR A 276 5.86 -3.81 10.74
C THR A 276 5.24 -3.09 11.94
N ALA A 277 4.73 -1.87 11.75
CA ALA A 277 4.10 -1.09 12.81
C ALA A 277 2.78 -1.72 13.29
N THR A 278 2.37 -1.34 14.50
CA THR A 278 1.09 -1.71 15.08
C THR A 278 -0.03 -0.82 14.57
N VAL A 279 -1.27 -1.33 14.63
CA VAL A 279 -2.47 -0.54 14.35
C VAL A 279 -2.56 0.66 15.31
N ALA A 280 -2.10 0.54 16.55
CA ALA A 280 -2.01 1.66 17.49
C ALA A 280 -1.21 2.86 16.94
N LYS A 281 -0.11 2.63 16.22
CA LYS A 281 0.68 3.72 15.61
C LYS A 281 -0.09 4.41 14.48
N LEU A 282 -0.77 3.64 13.63
CA LEU A 282 -1.63 4.19 12.57
C LEU A 282 -2.76 5.03 13.17
N HIS A 283 -3.39 4.49 14.21
CA HIS A 283 -4.47 5.11 14.96
C HIS A 283 -4.04 6.42 15.63
N GLY A 284 -2.92 6.39 16.35
CA GLY A 284 -2.34 7.60 16.97
C GLY A 284 -1.99 8.67 15.94
N SER A 285 -1.37 8.28 14.81
CA SER A 285 -1.04 9.21 13.72
C SER A 285 -2.28 9.88 13.13
N TYR A 286 -3.36 9.11 12.93
CA TYR A 286 -4.64 9.64 12.47
C TYR A 286 -5.25 10.61 13.49
N CYS A 287 -5.32 10.23 14.78
CA CYS A 287 -5.85 11.09 15.85
C CYS A 287 -5.07 12.40 15.97
N GLN A 288 -3.74 12.34 15.89
CA GLN A 288 -2.87 13.51 15.93
C GLN A 288 -3.11 14.44 14.73
N ARG A 289 -3.17 13.91 13.50
CA ARG A 289 -3.41 14.70 12.29
C ARG A 289 -4.76 15.43 12.33
N HIS A 290 -5.78 14.81 12.93
CA HIS A 290 -7.13 15.37 12.99
C HIS A 290 -7.46 16.07 14.31
N GLY A 291 -6.50 16.22 15.23
CA GLY A 291 -6.71 16.88 16.53
C GLY A 291 -7.77 16.20 17.40
N ILE A 292 -7.86 14.87 17.33
CA ILE A 292 -8.86 14.10 18.10
C ILE A 292 -8.33 13.88 19.52
N THR A 293 -8.96 14.53 20.50
CA THR A 293 -8.54 14.52 21.90
C THR A 293 -8.72 13.16 22.57
N ASN A 294 -9.74 12.40 22.17
CA ASN A 294 -10.05 11.10 22.73
C ASN A 294 -9.85 9.99 21.68
N PRO A 295 -8.75 9.22 21.75
CA PRO A 295 -8.45 8.17 20.78
C PRO A 295 -9.51 7.06 20.74
N ASP A 296 -10.22 6.81 21.85
CA ASP A 296 -11.23 5.76 21.94
C ASP A 296 -12.46 6.03 21.06
N ASP A 297 -12.65 7.27 20.62
CA ASP A 297 -13.73 7.66 19.71
C ASP A 297 -13.46 7.22 18.26
N VAL A 298 -12.23 6.81 17.93
CA VAL A 298 -11.82 6.38 16.59
C VAL A 298 -11.77 4.87 16.51
N VAL A 299 -12.57 4.30 15.61
CA VAL A 299 -12.60 2.88 15.29
C VAL A 299 -12.16 2.67 13.85
N MET A 300 -11.05 1.95 13.67
CA MET A 300 -10.54 1.54 12.36
C MET A 300 -10.98 0.11 12.03
N GLY A 301 -11.37 -0.12 10.78
CA GLY A 301 -11.78 -1.45 10.31
C GLY A 301 -11.49 -1.67 8.83
N ILE A 302 -11.36 -2.93 8.44
CA ILE A 302 -11.24 -3.36 7.04
C ILE A 302 -12.29 -4.44 6.77
N GLN A 303 -13.09 -4.29 5.71
CA GLN A 303 -14.11 -5.29 5.33
C GLN A 303 -14.97 -5.79 6.51
N ASP A 304 -15.52 -4.85 7.28
CA ASP A 304 -16.34 -5.09 8.49
C ASP A 304 -15.60 -5.73 9.68
N GLN A 305 -14.31 -6.02 9.56
CA GLN A 305 -13.46 -6.43 10.68
C GLN A 305 -12.84 -5.21 11.37
N ARG A 306 -13.10 -5.06 12.67
CA ARG A 306 -12.43 -4.05 13.51
C ARG A 306 -10.96 -4.42 13.69
N LEU A 307 -10.05 -3.48 13.43
CA LEU A 307 -8.62 -3.64 13.66
C LEU A 307 -8.33 -3.52 15.16
N GLN A 308 -7.54 -4.45 15.70
CA GLN A 308 -7.11 -4.43 17.10
C GLN A 308 -5.82 -3.61 17.22
N LEU A 309 -5.79 -2.67 18.17
CA LEU A 309 -4.68 -1.73 18.32
C LEU A 309 -3.35 -2.41 18.66
N SER A 310 -3.38 -3.56 19.34
CA SER A 310 -2.21 -4.35 19.73
C SER A 310 -1.56 -5.11 18.57
N GLU A 311 -2.29 -5.35 17.49
CA GLU A 311 -1.82 -6.17 16.38
C GLU A 311 -1.00 -5.36 15.37
N ARG A 312 -0.15 -6.05 14.62
CA ARG A 312 0.67 -5.44 13.55
C ARG A 312 -0.12 -5.32 12.24
N LEU A 313 0.23 -4.36 11.40
CA LEU A 313 -0.43 -4.17 10.11
C LEU A 313 -0.28 -5.39 9.19
N ASN A 314 0.89 -6.05 9.23
CA ASN A 314 1.15 -7.28 8.48
C ASN A 314 0.31 -8.49 8.95
N TYR A 315 -0.17 -8.50 10.21
CA TYR A 315 -1.08 -9.55 10.71
C TYR A 315 -2.38 -9.60 9.90
N TYR A 316 -2.87 -8.44 9.49
CA TYR A 316 -4.07 -8.31 8.66
C TYR A 316 -3.80 -8.50 7.15
N GLY A 317 -2.54 -8.75 6.77
CA GLY A 317 -2.13 -8.89 5.37
C GLY A 317 -2.34 -7.62 4.56
N LEU A 318 -2.22 -6.44 5.21
CA LEU A 318 -2.39 -5.16 4.54
C LEU A 318 -1.27 -4.93 3.53
N ILE A 319 -1.66 -4.49 2.33
CA ILE A 319 -0.75 -4.16 1.24
C ILE A 319 -0.84 -2.67 0.89
N ASP A 320 0.05 -2.25 0.00
CA ASP A 320 0.09 -0.87 -0.48
C ASP A 320 -1.24 -0.49 -1.15
N ASN A 321 -1.76 0.67 -0.76
CA ASN A 321 -3.01 1.27 -1.19
C ASN A 321 -4.31 0.60 -0.69
N ASP A 322 -4.22 -0.28 0.30
CA ASP A 322 -5.41 -0.84 0.96
C ASP A 322 -6.26 0.23 1.64
N GLU A 323 -7.58 0.02 1.64
CA GLU A 323 -8.56 0.92 2.25
C GLU A 323 -8.93 0.49 3.66
N ILE A 324 -8.77 1.42 4.60
CA ILE A 324 -9.17 1.27 6.01
C ILE A 324 -10.33 2.22 6.25
N LEU A 325 -11.47 1.67 6.64
CA LEU A 325 -12.64 2.44 7.04
C LEU A 325 -12.41 2.97 8.45
N VAL A 326 -12.56 4.29 8.61
CA VAL A 326 -12.45 4.97 9.91
C VAL A 326 -13.81 5.51 10.30
N LYS A 327 -14.33 5.02 11.42
CA LYS A 327 -15.55 5.53 12.06
C LYS A 327 -15.15 6.33 13.29
N VAL A 328 -15.63 7.57 13.40
CA VAL A 328 -15.40 8.41 14.57
C VAL A 328 -16.74 8.63 15.26
N ASN A 329 -16.94 8.00 16.42
CA ASN A 329 -18.25 7.91 17.09
C ASN A 329 -18.67 9.23 17.74
N ASN A 330 -17.71 9.94 18.34
CA ASN A 330 -17.94 11.18 19.07
C ASN A 330 -17.17 12.32 18.43
N TYR A 331 -17.18 12.36 17.11
CA TYR A 331 -16.62 13.47 16.36
C TYR A 331 -17.50 14.70 16.61
N VAL A 332 -17.19 15.46 17.67
CA VAL A 332 -17.33 16.91 17.59
C VAL A 332 -16.48 17.25 16.38
N ALA A 333 -17.14 17.47 15.24
CA ALA A 333 -16.41 17.83 14.04
C ALA A 333 -15.42 18.93 14.45
N PRO A 334 -14.09 18.79 14.21
CA PRO A 334 -13.23 19.94 14.19
C PRO A 334 -13.96 20.84 13.23
N GLN A 335 -14.42 21.97 13.77
CA GLN A 335 -15.24 22.92 13.03
C GLN A 335 -14.64 23.03 11.65
N PRO A 336 -15.47 23.00 10.59
CA PRO A 336 -14.95 23.17 9.25
C PRO A 336 -14.11 24.43 9.26
N GLN A 337 -12.81 24.27 9.04
CA GLN A 337 -11.88 25.29 8.57
C GLN A 337 -12.03 26.61 9.33
N SER A 338 -11.32 26.76 10.45
CA SER A 338 -10.89 28.04 11.02
C SER A 338 -11.70 29.23 10.49
N ARG A 339 -12.92 29.45 11.05
CA ARG A 339 -13.91 30.41 10.54
C ARG A 339 -13.20 31.62 9.97
N THR A 340 -13.19 31.75 8.65
CA THR A 340 -12.59 32.92 8.03
C THR A 340 -13.44 34.11 8.41
N ILE A 341 -12.81 35.16 8.90
CA ILE A 341 -13.45 36.43 9.19
C ILE A 341 -13.19 37.37 8.00
N ASP A 342 -14.21 38.15 7.64
CA ASP A 342 -14.09 39.18 6.62
C ASP A 342 -13.54 40.46 7.27
N LEU A 343 -12.36 40.93 6.87
CA LEU A 343 -11.79 42.20 7.32
C LEU A 343 -11.96 43.27 6.25
N GLN A 344 -12.38 44.47 6.63
CA GLN A 344 -12.42 45.62 5.72
C GLN A 344 -11.12 46.41 5.82
N LEU A 345 -10.37 46.49 4.73
CA LEU A 345 -9.15 47.27 4.63
C LEU A 345 -9.46 48.64 4.04
N ARG A 346 -9.06 49.72 4.72
CA ARG A 346 -9.13 51.11 4.21
C ARG A 346 -7.75 51.55 3.75
N PHE A 347 -7.62 51.87 2.48
CA PHE A 347 -6.38 52.37 1.87
C PHE A 347 -6.28 53.90 1.94
N PRO A 348 -5.08 54.49 1.80
CA PRO A 348 -4.90 55.95 1.89
C PRO A 348 -5.61 56.71 0.77
N GLU A 349 -5.89 56.08 -0.36
CA GLU A 349 -6.68 56.66 -1.46
C GLU A 349 -8.17 56.79 -1.12
N GLY A 350 -8.61 56.22 0.00
CA GLY A 350 -10.02 56.18 0.44
C GLY A 350 -10.77 54.92 -0.02
N ASP A 351 -10.13 54.08 -0.84
CA ASP A 351 -10.69 52.80 -1.29
C ASP A 351 -10.82 51.80 -0.14
N LYS A 352 -11.88 50.99 -0.19
CA LYS A 352 -12.10 49.88 0.75
C LYS A 352 -12.06 48.54 0.01
N ALA A 353 -11.36 47.57 0.58
CA ALA A 353 -11.37 46.18 0.09
C ALA A 353 -11.70 45.22 1.23
N THR A 354 -12.40 44.12 0.93
CA THR A 354 -12.72 43.08 1.91
C THR A 354 -11.81 41.88 1.71
N HIS A 355 -11.14 41.44 2.77
CA HIS A 355 -10.23 40.30 2.75
C HIS A 355 -10.67 39.24 3.76
N GLN A 356 -10.76 38.00 3.29
CA GLN A 356 -10.97 36.85 4.17
C GLN A 356 -9.65 36.43 4.80
N VAL A 357 -9.62 36.37 6.13
CA VAL A 357 -8.47 35.86 6.88
C VAL A 357 -8.90 34.79 7.87
N VAL A 358 -7.94 33.94 8.23
CA VAL A 358 -8.12 32.97 9.29
C VAL A 358 -7.66 33.60 10.60
N PRO A 359 -8.46 33.60 11.70
CA PRO A 359 -8.06 34.22 12.97
C PRO A 359 -6.72 33.72 13.53
N THR A 360 -6.38 32.44 13.31
CA THR A 360 -5.10 31.86 13.76
C THR A 360 -3.92 32.13 12.81
N SER A 361 -4.15 32.77 11.66
CA SER A 361 -3.07 33.13 10.73
C SER A 361 -2.33 34.38 11.20
N LYS A 362 -1.05 34.47 10.84
CA LYS A 362 -0.21 35.63 11.15
C LYS A 362 -0.59 36.81 10.27
N VAL A 363 -0.46 38.02 10.81
CA VAL A 363 -0.68 39.29 10.11
C VAL A 363 0.19 39.40 8.85
N GLU A 364 1.42 38.85 8.89
CA GLU A 364 2.34 38.75 7.76
C GLU A 364 1.70 38.17 6.48
N ALA A 365 0.83 37.16 6.61
CA ALA A 365 0.21 36.53 5.45
C ALA A 365 -0.70 37.50 4.67
N LEU A 366 -1.39 38.39 5.39
CA LEU A 366 -2.21 39.42 4.76
C LEU A 366 -1.35 40.54 4.16
N LEU A 367 -0.24 40.92 4.80
CA LEU A 367 0.70 41.91 4.27
C LEU A 367 1.29 41.46 2.93
N VAL A 368 1.72 40.20 2.81
CA VAL A 368 2.22 39.62 1.55
C VAL A 368 1.14 39.65 0.45
N LYS A 369 -0.11 39.37 0.81
CA LYS A 369 -1.23 39.43 -0.13
C LYS A 369 -1.47 40.86 -0.64
N ILE A 370 -1.49 41.85 0.24
CA ILE A 370 -1.66 43.26 -0.14
C ILE A 370 -0.48 43.75 -0.98
N ALA A 371 0.75 43.40 -0.61
CA ALA A 371 1.97 43.70 -1.36
C ALA A 371 1.90 43.20 -2.81
N THR A 372 1.42 41.97 -2.98
CA THR A 372 1.24 41.37 -4.31
C THR A 372 0.14 42.07 -5.12
N GLU A 373 -0.98 42.43 -4.48
CA GLU A 373 -2.10 43.10 -5.14
C GLU A 373 -1.81 44.56 -5.52
N ARG A 374 -0.93 45.23 -4.77
CA ARG A 374 -0.57 46.64 -4.97
C ARG A 374 0.81 46.86 -5.59
N ASP A 375 1.51 45.78 -5.96
CA ASP A 375 2.84 45.80 -6.56
C ASP A 375 3.85 46.63 -5.74
N CYS A 376 3.91 46.36 -4.44
CA CYS A 376 4.80 47.07 -3.51
C CYS A 376 5.49 46.12 -2.52
N GLU A 377 6.56 46.58 -1.87
CA GLU A 377 7.29 45.76 -0.90
C GLU A 377 6.54 45.63 0.43
N VAL A 378 6.61 44.44 1.05
CA VAL A 378 5.97 44.15 2.35
C VAL A 378 6.46 45.09 3.47
N SER A 379 7.72 45.51 3.40
CA SER A 379 8.36 46.48 4.32
C SER A 379 7.68 47.85 4.32
N ASN A 380 7.03 48.24 3.22
CA ASN A 380 6.39 49.53 3.05
C ASN A 380 4.94 49.54 3.52
N ILE A 381 4.39 48.38 3.90
CA ILE A 381 2.99 48.24 4.30
C ILE A 381 2.90 48.08 5.81
N SER A 382 2.02 48.84 6.44
CA SER A 382 1.65 48.64 7.83
C SER A 382 0.14 48.64 8.01
N LEU A 383 -0.36 47.68 8.79
CA LEU A 383 -1.75 47.57 9.16
C LEU A 383 -1.95 48.21 10.53
N MET A 384 -3.01 48.98 10.68
CA MET A 384 -3.40 49.58 11.94
C MET A 384 -4.83 49.23 12.31
N ILE A 385 -5.05 48.96 13.58
CA ILE A 385 -6.38 48.81 14.17
C ILE A 385 -6.47 49.70 15.40
N ASP A 386 -7.56 50.47 15.53
CA ASP A 386 -7.77 51.42 16.63
C ASP A 386 -6.61 52.41 16.86
N GLY A 387 -5.87 52.74 15.80
CA GLY A 387 -4.71 53.63 15.83
C GLY A 387 -3.38 52.97 16.22
N GLU A 388 -3.39 51.68 16.57
CA GLU A 388 -2.18 50.90 16.90
C GLU A 388 -1.69 50.09 15.71
N LYS A 389 -0.37 49.96 15.57
CA LYS A 389 0.26 49.18 14.50
C LYS A 389 0.23 47.69 14.83
N MET A 390 -0.31 46.87 13.94
CA MET A 390 -0.29 45.43 14.05
C MET A 390 1.12 44.87 13.76
N SER A 391 1.58 43.94 14.60
CA SER A 391 2.83 43.20 14.44
C SER A 391 2.67 42.05 13.45
N ALA A 392 3.59 41.94 12.48
CA ALA A 392 3.59 40.88 11.48
C ALA A 392 3.69 39.46 12.09
N SER A 393 4.34 39.33 13.26
CA SER A 393 4.55 38.05 13.94
C SER A 393 3.33 37.55 14.73
N GLN A 394 2.38 38.43 15.06
CA GLN A 394 1.17 38.10 15.83
C GLN A 394 0.07 37.56 14.92
N THR A 395 -0.90 36.88 15.52
CA THR A 395 -2.06 36.33 14.82
C THR A 395 -3.26 37.28 14.93
N PHE A 396 -4.20 37.20 13.98
CA PHE A 396 -5.42 38.02 14.03
C PHE A 396 -6.26 37.79 15.29
N LYS A 397 -6.19 36.59 15.89
CA LYS A 397 -6.85 36.24 17.15
C LYS A 397 -6.29 37.03 18.34
N ASP A 398 -5.00 37.41 18.31
CA ASP A 398 -4.37 38.19 19.38
C ASP A 398 -4.92 39.62 19.45
N TYR A 399 -5.57 40.08 18.37
CA TYR A 399 -6.26 41.37 18.27
C TYR A 399 -7.78 41.27 18.48
N ASP A 400 -8.29 40.10 18.88
CA ASP A 400 -9.71 39.87 19.17
C ASP A 400 -10.66 40.24 18.01
N LEU A 401 -10.27 39.92 16.77
CA LEU A 401 -11.09 40.19 15.59
C LEU A 401 -12.18 39.12 15.41
N GLU A 402 -13.43 39.56 15.31
CA GLU A 402 -14.63 38.73 15.13
C GLU A 402 -15.18 38.78 13.69
N GLY A 403 -14.76 39.76 12.88
CA GLY A 403 -15.17 39.98 11.49
C GLY A 403 -15.99 41.25 11.31
N GLY A 404 -15.76 41.93 10.19
CA GLY A 404 -16.37 43.20 9.84
C GLY A 404 -15.60 44.42 10.34
N GLU A 405 -14.52 44.22 11.09
CA GLU A 405 -13.66 45.30 11.56
C GLU A 405 -12.98 46.02 10.40
N LEU A 406 -12.70 47.29 10.65
CA LEU A 406 -12.01 48.16 9.71
C LEU A 406 -10.55 48.31 10.10
N ILE A 407 -9.65 47.86 9.24
CA ILE A 407 -8.20 47.97 9.40
C ILE A 407 -7.69 49.04 8.43
N GLU A 408 -6.91 49.98 8.94
CA GLU A 408 -6.29 51.02 8.11
C GLU A 408 -4.96 50.51 7.55
N VAL A 409 -4.79 50.64 6.24
CA VAL A 409 -3.55 50.29 5.54
C VAL A 409 -2.76 51.56 5.31
N LYS A 410 -1.51 51.60 5.81
CA LYS A 410 -0.55 52.66 5.50
C LYS A 410 0.54 52.11 4.61
N ILE A 411 0.67 52.70 3.42
CA ILE A 411 1.74 52.40 2.47
C ILE A 411 2.71 53.58 2.51
N VAL A 412 3.94 53.34 2.94
CA VAL A 412 5.02 54.34 2.90
C VAL A 412 5.64 54.27 1.50
N SER A 413 5.42 55.34 0.72
CA SER A 413 5.93 55.48 -0.65
C SER A 413 7.43 55.75 -0.71
#